data_AF-A0A8J6N710-F1
#
_entry.id   AF-A0A8J6N710-F1
#
_cell.length_a   1.000
_cell.length_b   1.000
_cell.length_c   1.000
_cell.angle_alpha   90.00
_cell.angle_beta   90.00
_cell.angle_gamma   90.00
#
_symmetry.space_group_name_H-M   'P 1'
#
loop_
_entity.id
_entity.type
_entity.pdbx_description
1 polymer ?
#
loop_
_entity_poly.entity_id
_entity_poly.type
_entity_poly.pdbx_seq_one_letter_code
_entity_poly.pdbx_strand_id
1 'polypeptide(L)'
;MHVKVSDPAIKALRLRRMRSLVVTLFLSQGVPMIRAGDEFCHSQQGNNNAWCQDNKINWLDWELAAKNKDFLRFFKKCIQLRHSHPTFRRPDFFQPRQQKNCSDAPAEINWQSTDPCREDWSSTCHHLGFLIKGTQLNEADNSFLVLLNGEQDSNLDFILPAIPGNEAEQAWYQIIDTSATPPLDFLEPDQTISHLPGAAIQVKAMGVMVFRSVSATQQPT
;
A
#
# COMPACT_ATOMS: atom_id res chain seq x y z
N MET A 1 11.06 -31.27 -2.86
CA MET A 1 11.35 -30.86 -4.25
C MET A 1 11.80 -29.40 -4.22
N HIS A 2 13.11 -29.13 -4.23
CA HIS A 2 13.66 -27.77 -4.25
C HIS A 2 13.48 -27.16 -5.64
N VAL A 3 12.35 -26.52 -5.91
CA VAL A 3 12.24 -25.65 -7.09
C VAL A 3 13.02 -24.39 -6.77
N LYS A 4 14.32 -24.38 -7.10
CA LYS A 4 15.08 -23.14 -7.25
C LYS A 4 14.40 -22.35 -8.36
N VAL A 5 13.59 -21.38 -7.99
CA VAL A 5 13.01 -20.45 -8.95
C VAL A 5 14.15 -19.59 -9.48
N SER A 6 14.68 -19.97 -10.64
CA SER A 6 15.70 -19.21 -11.37
C SER A 6 15.07 -18.10 -12.21
N ASP A 7 13.80 -18.27 -12.61
CA ASP A 7 13.06 -17.34 -13.45
C ASP A 7 12.95 -15.94 -12.82
N PRO A 8 13.55 -14.91 -13.45
CA PRO A 8 13.46 -13.52 -12.99
C PRO A 8 12.03 -12.99 -12.90
N ALA A 9 11.12 -13.40 -13.79
CA ALA A 9 9.74 -12.94 -13.81
C ALA A 9 8.97 -13.45 -12.58
N ILE A 10 9.14 -14.73 -12.22
CA ILE A 10 8.53 -15.30 -11.02
C ILE A 10 9.09 -14.64 -9.75
N LYS A 11 10.39 -14.35 -9.70
CA LYS A 11 10.99 -13.63 -8.57
C LYS A 11 10.42 -12.23 -8.43
N ALA A 12 10.31 -11.48 -9.53
CA ALA A 12 9.74 -10.14 -9.53
C ALA A 12 8.27 -10.15 -9.06
N LEU A 13 7.47 -11.11 -9.53
CA LEU A 13 6.08 -11.28 -9.10
C LEU A 13 5.99 -11.61 -7.59
N ARG A 14 6.83 -12.51 -7.08
CA ARG A 14 6.87 -12.85 -5.65
C ARG A 14 7.22 -11.64 -4.79
N LEU A 15 8.24 -10.88 -5.19
CA LEU A 15 8.64 -9.68 -4.47
C LEU A 15 7.53 -8.61 -4.50
N ARG A 16 6.86 -8.41 -5.63
CA ARG A 16 5.69 -7.53 -5.73
C ARG A 16 4.60 -7.97 -4.76
N ARG A 17 4.22 -9.24 -4.79
CA ARG A 17 3.17 -9.78 -3.92
C ARG A 17 3.53 -9.67 -2.43
N MET A 18 4.79 -9.90 -2.07
CA MET A 18 5.29 -9.69 -0.70
C MET A 18 5.13 -8.22 -0.29
N ARG A 19 5.55 -7.27 -1.14
CA ARG A 19 5.35 -5.84 -0.86
C ARG A 19 3.88 -5.48 -0.75
N SER A 20 3.03 -5.98 -1.64
CA SER A 20 1.58 -5.75 -1.60
C SER A 20 0.98 -6.21 -0.26
N LEU A 21 1.36 -7.38 0.24
CA LEU A 21 0.93 -7.87 1.57
C LEU A 21 1.43 -6.98 2.71
N VAL A 22 2.68 -6.50 2.63
CA VAL A 22 3.25 -5.55 3.61
C VAL A 22 2.47 -4.24 3.62
N VAL A 23 2.17 -3.68 2.44
CA VAL A 23 1.39 -2.44 2.32
C VAL A 23 -0.01 -2.65 2.89
N THR A 24 -0.71 -3.73 2.52
CA THR A 24 -2.04 -4.03 3.05
C THR A 24 -2.03 -4.13 4.58
N LEU A 25 -1.04 -4.83 5.17
CA LEU A 25 -0.90 -4.97 6.61
C LEU A 25 -0.70 -3.62 7.31
N PHE A 26 0.22 -2.79 6.81
CA PHE A 26 0.58 -1.52 7.46
C PHE A 26 -0.38 -0.37 7.16
N LEU A 27 -1.21 -0.44 6.13
CA LEU A 27 -2.21 0.59 5.81
C LEU A 27 -3.63 0.24 6.25
N SER A 28 -3.85 -0.99 6.72
CA SER A 28 -5.13 -1.39 7.34
C SER A 28 -5.30 -0.78 8.74
N GLN A 29 -6.55 -0.60 9.17
CA GLN A 29 -6.85 -0.18 10.55
C GLN A 29 -6.60 -1.34 11.53
N GLY A 30 -6.37 -1.00 12.81
CA GLY A 30 -6.08 -1.96 13.88
C GLY A 30 -4.60 -1.99 14.29
N VAL A 31 -4.14 -3.11 14.84
CA VAL A 31 -2.75 -3.28 15.31
C VAL A 31 -2.06 -4.34 14.46
N PRO A 32 -1.09 -3.98 13.58
CA PRO A 32 -0.39 -4.96 12.78
C PRO A 32 0.57 -5.78 13.65
N MET A 33 0.65 -7.07 13.38
CA MET A 33 1.64 -7.98 13.96
C MET A 33 2.50 -8.55 12.83
N ILE A 34 3.81 -8.57 13.04
CA ILE A 34 4.77 -9.14 12.09
C ILE A 34 5.36 -10.43 12.65
N ARG A 35 5.63 -11.38 11.76
CA ARG A 35 6.41 -12.58 12.09
C ARG A 35 7.88 -12.27 11.89
N ALA A 36 8.70 -12.60 12.88
CA ALA A 36 10.14 -12.37 12.82
C ALA A 36 10.77 -13.05 11.58
N GLY A 37 11.57 -12.28 10.84
CA GLY A 37 12.25 -12.71 9.64
C GLY A 37 11.51 -12.40 8.33
N ASP A 38 10.20 -12.12 8.38
CA ASP A 38 9.45 -11.75 7.17
C ASP A 38 9.99 -10.44 6.56
N GLU A 39 10.54 -9.53 7.38
CA GLU A 39 11.11 -8.24 6.97
C GLU A 39 12.37 -8.35 6.09
N PHE A 40 12.99 -9.53 6.04
CA PHE A 40 14.12 -9.83 5.16
C PHE A 40 13.95 -11.16 4.42
N CYS A 41 12.71 -11.57 4.16
CA CYS A 41 12.35 -12.71 3.32
C CYS A 41 12.79 -14.09 3.88
N HIS A 42 12.67 -14.31 5.19
CA HIS A 42 12.92 -15.62 5.80
C HIS A 42 12.06 -16.72 5.17
N SER A 43 12.61 -17.93 5.02
CA SER A 43 11.92 -19.06 4.41
C SER A 43 12.09 -20.34 5.21
N GLN A 44 10.96 -20.96 5.54
CA GLN A 44 10.90 -22.33 6.09
C GLN A 44 10.87 -23.40 4.98
N GLN A 45 11.27 -23.04 3.75
CA GLN A 45 11.37 -23.95 2.59
C GLN A 45 10.06 -24.69 2.25
N GLY A 46 8.92 -24.06 2.51
CA GLY A 46 7.59 -24.63 2.28
C GLY A 46 7.03 -25.43 3.46
N ASN A 47 7.78 -25.60 4.55
CA ASN A 47 7.22 -26.10 5.80
C ASN A 47 6.40 -24.99 6.47
N ASN A 48 5.10 -25.20 6.62
CA ASN A 48 4.19 -24.25 7.30
C ASN A 48 3.98 -24.56 8.79
N ASN A 49 4.66 -25.58 9.32
CA ASN A 49 4.52 -26.04 10.70
C ASN A 49 5.87 -26.51 11.28
N ALA A 50 6.85 -25.61 11.36
CA ALA A 50 8.20 -25.89 11.85
C ALA A 50 8.31 -26.00 13.40
N TRP A 51 7.29 -26.56 14.06
CA TRP A 51 7.17 -26.55 15.53
C TRP A 51 8.27 -27.35 16.26
N CYS A 52 8.76 -28.44 15.65
CA CYS A 52 9.78 -29.33 16.23
C CYS A 52 11.18 -29.12 15.62
N GLN A 53 11.40 -28.02 14.89
CA GLN A 53 12.62 -27.80 14.11
C GLN A 53 13.55 -26.81 14.81
N ASP A 54 14.47 -27.32 15.63
CA ASP A 54 15.58 -26.53 16.17
C ASP A 54 16.79 -26.55 15.22
N ASN A 55 16.66 -25.85 14.09
CA ASN A 55 17.70 -25.73 13.08
C ASN A 55 17.47 -24.49 12.19
N LYS A 56 18.28 -24.35 11.12
CA LYS A 56 18.25 -23.25 10.14
C LYS A 56 16.88 -22.98 9.50
N ILE A 57 15.94 -23.93 9.54
CA ILE A 57 14.56 -23.69 9.09
C ILE A 57 13.88 -22.65 10.00
N ASN A 58 14.13 -22.71 11.30
CA ASN A 58 13.47 -21.86 12.29
C ASN A 58 14.36 -20.74 12.84
N TRP A 59 15.69 -20.88 12.78
CA TRP A 59 16.61 -19.82 13.20
C TRP A 59 16.55 -18.61 12.25
N LEU A 60 16.71 -17.40 12.82
CA LEU A 60 16.84 -16.18 12.02
C LEU A 60 18.21 -16.14 11.36
N ASP A 61 18.23 -16.06 10.04
CA ASP A 61 19.44 -15.88 9.25
C ASP A 61 19.70 -14.39 9.02
N TRP A 62 20.59 -13.80 9.82
CA TRP A 62 20.94 -12.39 9.75
C TRP A 62 21.65 -11.97 8.46
N GLU A 63 22.24 -12.92 7.71
CA GLU A 63 22.84 -12.62 6.41
C GLU A 63 21.77 -12.19 5.40
N LEU A 64 20.52 -12.65 5.58
CA LEU A 64 19.38 -12.25 4.75
C LEU A 64 19.07 -10.76 4.88
N ALA A 65 19.31 -10.13 6.03
CA ALA A 65 19.08 -8.70 6.20
C ALA A 65 20.00 -7.87 5.30
N ALA A 66 21.27 -8.31 5.13
CA ALA A 66 22.21 -7.67 4.21
C ALA A 66 21.87 -8.00 2.74
N LYS A 67 21.53 -9.26 2.46
CA LYS A 67 21.20 -9.73 1.10
C LYS A 67 19.92 -9.10 0.54
N ASN A 68 18.90 -8.94 1.38
CA ASN A 68 17.58 -8.42 1.03
C ASN A 68 17.38 -6.98 1.53
N LYS A 69 18.47 -6.20 1.62
CA LYS A 69 18.49 -4.83 2.16
C LYS A 69 17.41 -3.91 1.55
N ASP A 70 17.09 -4.10 0.27
CA ASP A 70 16.10 -3.26 -0.42
C ASP A 70 14.67 -3.55 0.04
N PHE A 71 14.36 -4.83 0.31
CA PHE A 71 13.08 -5.24 0.88
C PHE A 71 12.99 -4.80 2.34
N LEU A 72 14.07 -4.96 3.12
CA LEU A 72 14.14 -4.47 4.49
C LEU A 72 13.96 -2.94 4.57
N ARG A 73 14.55 -2.17 3.63
CA ARG A 73 14.33 -0.73 3.50
C ARG A 73 12.84 -0.44 3.24
N PHE A 74 12.23 -1.12 2.27
CA PHE A 74 10.80 -0.95 1.97
C PHE A 74 9.93 -1.22 3.21
N PHE A 75 10.20 -2.33 3.92
CA PHE A 75 9.47 -2.71 5.13
C PHE A 75 9.59 -1.66 6.24
N LYS A 76 10.81 -1.16 6.49
CA LYS A 76 11.05 -0.06 7.45
C LYS A 76 10.30 1.20 7.07
N LYS A 77 10.25 1.56 5.79
CA LYS A 77 9.50 2.72 5.31
C LYS A 77 7.99 2.56 5.49
N CYS A 78 7.42 1.37 5.26
CA CYS A 78 6.00 1.11 5.55
C CYS A 78 5.68 1.26 7.05
N ILE A 79 6.56 0.79 7.94
CA ILE A 79 6.43 1.00 9.39
C ILE A 79 6.45 2.50 9.70
N GLN A 80 7.44 3.24 9.17
CA GLN A 80 7.59 4.67 9.38
C GLN A 80 6.38 5.46 8.88
N LEU A 81 5.84 5.11 7.70
CA LEU A 81 4.65 5.73 7.13
C LEU A 81 3.45 5.57 8.08
N ARG A 82 3.19 4.35 8.56
CA ARG A 82 2.11 4.10 9.54
C ARG A 82 2.29 4.90 10.83
N HIS A 83 3.52 4.97 11.34
CA HIS A 83 3.80 5.75 12.55
C HIS A 83 3.57 7.25 12.34
N SER A 84 3.99 7.77 11.19
CA SER A 84 3.95 9.20 10.88
C SER A 84 2.53 9.71 10.58
N HIS A 85 1.60 8.83 10.21
CA HIS A 85 0.25 9.19 9.78
C HIS A 85 -0.82 8.60 10.73
N PRO A 86 -1.39 9.41 11.63
CA PRO A 86 -2.48 9.00 12.52
C PRO A 86 -3.68 8.40 11.79
N THR A 87 -3.87 8.73 10.51
CA THR A 87 -4.92 8.18 9.65
C THR A 87 -4.96 6.65 9.61
N PHE A 88 -3.81 5.98 9.77
CA PHE A 88 -3.73 4.52 9.78
C PHE A 88 -3.81 3.89 11.18
N ARG A 89 -3.84 4.71 12.25
CA ARG A 89 -3.77 4.29 13.66
C ARG A 89 -4.96 4.80 14.47
N ARG A 90 -6.15 4.80 13.86
CA ARG A 90 -7.35 5.36 14.50
C ARG A 90 -7.79 4.48 15.69
N PRO A 91 -8.24 5.09 16.80
CA PRO A 91 -8.86 4.36 17.91
C PRO A 91 -10.31 3.97 17.59
N ASP A 92 -10.96 4.72 16.69
CA ASP A 92 -12.38 4.56 16.35
C ASP A 92 -12.56 4.14 14.89
N PHE A 93 -13.68 3.47 14.63
CA PHE A 93 -14.09 3.10 13.28
C PHE A 93 -14.38 4.31 12.40
N PHE A 94 -14.27 4.12 11.08
CA PHE A 94 -14.73 5.10 10.12
C PHE A 94 -16.25 5.28 10.21
N GLN A 95 -16.69 6.53 10.27
CA GLN A 95 -18.11 6.85 10.30
C GLN A 95 -18.75 6.51 8.96
N PRO A 96 -19.92 5.83 8.96
CA PRO A 96 -20.61 5.49 7.73
C PRO A 96 -21.03 6.75 6.98
N ARG A 97 -21.02 6.66 5.64
CA ARG A 97 -21.42 7.75 4.77
C ARG A 97 -22.88 8.16 5.07
N GLN A 98 -23.10 9.39 5.49
CA GLN A 98 -24.44 9.88 5.83
C GLN A 98 -25.32 10.15 4.59
N GLN A 99 -24.73 10.35 3.40
CA GLN A 99 -25.46 10.65 2.16
C GLN A 99 -24.89 9.90 0.95
N LYS A 100 -25.75 9.41 0.04
CA LYS A 100 -25.35 8.54 -1.08
C LYS A 100 -24.46 9.22 -2.14
N ASN A 101 -24.50 10.54 -2.27
CA ASN A 101 -23.79 11.27 -3.31
C ASN A 101 -22.32 11.51 -2.94
N CYS A 102 -21.42 11.35 -3.92
CA CYS A 102 -19.98 11.46 -3.70
C CYS A 102 -19.48 12.90 -3.48
N SER A 103 -20.28 13.90 -3.84
CA SER A 103 -19.91 15.32 -3.89
C SER A 103 -20.25 16.12 -2.63
N ASP A 104 -21.28 15.75 -1.87
CA ASP A 104 -21.96 16.74 -1.00
C ASP A 104 -21.56 16.64 0.48
N ALA A 105 -20.99 15.51 0.91
CA ALA A 105 -20.35 15.38 2.22
C ALA A 105 -19.26 14.29 2.15
N PRO A 106 -17.97 14.65 2.30
CA PRO A 106 -16.90 13.67 2.16
C PRO A 106 -16.91 12.74 3.38
N ALA A 107 -17.20 11.46 3.14
CA ALA A 107 -16.99 10.40 4.11
C ALA A 107 -15.50 10.34 4.50
N GLU A 108 -15.22 9.90 5.72
CA GLU A 108 -13.85 9.69 6.20
C GLU A 108 -13.10 8.68 5.32
N ILE A 109 -13.82 7.70 4.78
CA ILE A 109 -13.34 6.73 3.78
C ILE A 109 -14.29 6.69 2.58
N ASN A 110 -13.74 6.70 1.37
CA ASN A 110 -14.49 6.54 0.12
C ASN A 110 -13.90 5.36 -0.65
N TRP A 111 -14.68 4.29 -0.77
CA TRP A 111 -14.32 3.13 -1.59
C TRP A 111 -14.31 3.48 -3.08
N GLN A 112 -13.37 2.90 -3.81
CA GLN A 112 -13.11 3.14 -5.23
C GLN A 112 -12.97 1.81 -5.97
N SER A 113 -13.41 1.77 -7.21
CA SER A 113 -13.14 0.74 -8.19
C SER A 113 -12.11 1.30 -9.18
N THR A 114 -12.03 0.76 -10.40
CA THR A 114 -11.22 1.36 -11.48
C THR A 114 -11.71 2.77 -11.84
N ASP A 115 -13.02 2.99 -11.76
CA ASP A 115 -13.64 4.31 -11.90
C ASP A 115 -13.75 5.03 -10.54
N PRO A 116 -13.61 6.37 -10.51
CA PRO A 116 -13.72 7.13 -9.27
C PRO A 116 -15.15 7.09 -8.73
N CYS A 117 -15.29 7.11 -7.41
CA CYS A 117 -16.57 7.13 -6.69
C CYS A 117 -17.50 5.95 -7.01
N ARG A 118 -16.96 4.88 -7.60
CA ARG A 118 -17.67 3.60 -7.79
C ARG A 118 -17.10 2.56 -6.85
N GLU A 119 -17.93 1.59 -6.51
CA GLU A 119 -17.57 0.48 -5.65
C GLU A 119 -18.06 -0.81 -6.31
N ASP A 120 -17.25 -1.88 -6.23
CA ASP A 120 -17.59 -3.19 -6.75
C ASP A 120 -17.39 -4.23 -5.65
N TRP A 121 -18.50 -4.64 -5.05
CA TRP A 121 -18.57 -5.64 -3.99
C TRP A 121 -19.00 -7.02 -4.52
N SER A 122 -18.96 -7.22 -5.84
CA SER A 122 -19.30 -8.51 -6.43
C SER A 122 -18.28 -9.58 -6.03
N SER A 123 -18.70 -10.85 -6.03
CA SER A 123 -17.82 -11.98 -5.74
C SER A 123 -16.73 -12.20 -6.80
N THR A 124 -16.87 -11.57 -7.96
CA THR A 124 -15.91 -11.62 -9.08
C THR A 124 -14.92 -10.46 -9.07
N CYS A 125 -15.10 -9.48 -8.18
CA CYS A 125 -14.20 -8.35 -8.06
C CYS A 125 -12.89 -8.78 -7.39
N HIS A 126 -11.76 -8.50 -8.03
CA HIS A 126 -10.43 -8.81 -7.53
C HIS A 126 -9.57 -7.56 -7.31
N HIS A 127 -10.17 -6.38 -7.30
CA HIS A 127 -9.49 -5.12 -7.05
C HIS A 127 -10.20 -4.31 -5.97
N LEU A 128 -9.45 -3.42 -5.32
CA LEU A 128 -9.98 -2.56 -4.28
C LEU A 128 -9.24 -1.24 -4.31
N GLY A 129 -9.96 -0.14 -4.44
CA GLY A 129 -9.43 1.18 -4.17
C GLY A 129 -10.10 1.78 -2.94
N PHE A 130 -9.40 2.63 -2.21
CA PHE A 130 -10.02 3.44 -1.17
C PHE A 130 -9.26 4.75 -0.97
N LEU A 131 -10.02 5.79 -0.66
CA LEU A 131 -9.52 7.10 -0.30
C LEU A 131 -9.86 7.37 1.17
N ILE A 132 -8.85 7.68 1.98
CA ILE A 132 -9.04 8.11 3.37
C ILE A 132 -8.73 9.60 3.46
N LYS A 133 -9.67 10.36 4.02
CA LYS A 133 -9.52 11.80 4.22
C LYS A 133 -8.83 12.08 5.55
N GLY A 134 -7.69 12.78 5.52
CA GLY A 134 -6.89 13.08 6.72
C GLY A 134 -7.37 14.28 7.54
N THR A 135 -8.25 15.14 7.00
CA THR A 135 -8.63 16.42 7.65
C THR A 135 -9.80 16.34 8.63
N GLN A 136 -10.43 15.17 8.81
CA GLN A 136 -11.54 14.98 9.78
C GLN A 136 -11.09 14.33 11.10
N LEU A 137 -9.78 14.13 11.29
CA LEU A 137 -9.21 13.62 12.52
C LEU A 137 -8.88 14.76 13.50
N ASN A 138 -8.87 14.46 14.80
CA ASN A 138 -8.44 15.40 15.85
C ASN A 138 -7.02 15.96 15.61
N GLU A 139 -6.21 15.25 14.84
CA GLU A 139 -4.93 15.68 14.29
C GLU A 139 -5.06 15.74 12.76
N ALA A 140 -4.81 16.91 12.17
CA ALA A 140 -4.85 17.06 10.71
C ALA A 140 -3.73 16.23 10.06
N ASP A 141 -4.10 15.40 9.10
CA ASP A 141 -3.18 14.54 8.33
C ASP A 141 -3.45 14.69 6.83
N ASN A 142 -2.56 14.15 6.00
CA ASN A 142 -2.73 14.09 4.55
C ASN A 142 -3.86 13.12 4.18
N SER A 143 -4.49 13.36 3.03
CA SER A 143 -5.42 12.38 2.46
C SER A 143 -4.64 11.31 1.70
N PHE A 144 -5.07 10.05 1.80
CA PHE A 144 -4.41 8.91 1.15
C PHE A 144 -5.34 8.22 0.18
N LEU A 145 -4.80 7.84 -0.98
CA LEU A 145 -5.47 6.97 -1.94
C LEU A 145 -4.64 5.69 -2.08
N VAL A 146 -5.28 4.55 -1.85
CA VAL A 146 -4.65 3.23 -1.99
C VAL A 146 -5.39 2.46 -3.06
N LEU A 147 -4.65 1.91 -4.01
CA LEU A 147 -5.17 1.14 -5.14
C LEU A 147 -4.54 -0.26 -5.11
N LEU A 148 -5.37 -1.29 -4.97
CA LEU A 148 -4.95 -2.68 -4.93
C LEU A 148 -5.49 -3.41 -6.15
N ASN A 149 -4.59 -4.02 -6.91
CA ASN A 149 -4.93 -4.94 -7.98
C ASN A 149 -4.60 -6.38 -7.54
N GLY A 150 -5.64 -7.18 -7.27
CA GLY A 150 -5.54 -8.60 -6.94
C GLY A 150 -5.73 -9.54 -8.13
N GLU A 151 -5.86 -9.01 -9.35
CA GLU A 151 -5.87 -9.82 -10.57
C GLU A 151 -4.52 -10.52 -10.76
N GLN A 152 -4.56 -11.73 -11.31
CA GLN A 152 -3.38 -12.58 -11.49
C GLN A 152 -2.58 -12.20 -12.73
N ASP A 153 -3.27 -11.95 -13.83
CA ASP A 153 -2.67 -11.85 -15.16
C ASP A 153 -2.97 -10.53 -15.89
N SER A 154 -3.82 -9.68 -15.31
CA SER A 154 -4.22 -8.39 -15.91
C SER A 154 -3.76 -7.20 -15.09
N ASN A 155 -3.22 -6.20 -15.79
CA ASN A 155 -3.05 -4.86 -15.23
C ASN A 155 -4.38 -4.13 -15.32
N LEU A 156 -4.65 -3.27 -14.34
CA LEU A 156 -5.88 -2.47 -14.29
C LEU A 156 -5.53 -0.99 -14.33
N ASP A 157 -6.30 -0.23 -15.10
CA ASP A 157 -6.19 1.22 -15.14
C ASP A 157 -7.20 1.82 -14.15
N PHE A 158 -6.70 2.54 -13.16
CA PHE A 158 -7.49 3.26 -12.18
C PHE A 158 -7.50 4.74 -12.50
N ILE A 159 -8.67 5.35 -12.52
CA ILE A 159 -8.82 6.79 -12.69
C ILE A 159 -8.72 7.44 -11.30
N LEU A 160 -7.83 8.43 -11.15
CA LEU A 160 -7.66 9.10 -9.87
C LEU A 160 -8.87 9.99 -9.53
N PRO A 161 -9.46 9.87 -8.33
CA PRO A 161 -10.56 10.74 -7.90
C PRO A 161 -10.10 12.17 -7.66
N ALA A 162 -11.08 13.08 -7.60
CA ALA A 162 -10.86 14.42 -7.05
C ALA A 162 -10.39 14.35 -5.59
N ILE A 163 -9.51 15.27 -5.20
CA ILE A 163 -8.98 15.34 -3.83
C ILE A 163 -10.02 16.02 -2.93
N PRO A 164 -10.49 15.37 -1.84
CA PRO A 164 -11.54 15.95 -1.01
C PRO A 164 -11.07 17.16 -0.20
N GLY A 165 -11.83 18.25 -0.27
CA GLY A 165 -11.75 19.35 0.70
C GLY A 165 -10.63 20.36 0.46
N ASN A 166 -10.00 20.39 -0.71
CA ASN A 166 -9.05 21.46 -1.03
C ASN A 166 -9.07 21.81 -2.53
N GLU A 167 -9.53 23.02 -2.87
CA GLU A 167 -9.47 23.53 -4.26
C GLU A 167 -8.02 23.87 -4.69
N ALA A 168 -7.10 24.00 -3.71
CA ALA A 168 -5.68 24.29 -3.94
C ALA A 168 -4.80 23.04 -4.13
N GLU A 169 -5.27 21.85 -3.74
CA GLU A 169 -4.52 20.59 -3.92
C GLU A 169 -4.80 20.05 -5.33
N GLN A 170 -3.87 20.28 -6.26
CA GLN A 170 -4.08 19.96 -7.68
C GLN A 170 -3.60 18.57 -8.08
N ALA A 171 -2.86 17.85 -7.23
CA ALA A 171 -2.25 16.58 -7.62
C ALA A 171 -2.10 15.58 -6.47
N TRP A 172 -2.21 14.31 -6.84
CA TRP A 172 -1.84 13.15 -6.06
C TRP A 172 -0.33 12.90 -6.20
N TYR A 173 0.37 12.75 -5.08
CA TYR A 173 1.79 12.42 -5.07
C TYR A 173 1.96 10.93 -4.81
N GLN A 174 2.62 10.22 -5.72
CA GLN A 174 2.92 8.80 -5.57
C GLN A 174 3.92 8.58 -4.43
N ILE A 175 3.61 7.64 -3.55
CA ILE A 175 4.48 7.22 -2.45
C ILE A 175 4.99 5.81 -2.70
N ILE A 176 4.08 4.88 -3.05
CA ILE A 176 4.39 3.46 -3.17
C ILE A 176 3.96 2.97 -4.55
N ASP A 177 4.83 2.22 -5.21
CA ASP A 177 4.52 1.36 -6.34
C ASP A 177 5.21 0.02 -6.12
N THR A 178 4.46 -1.01 -5.73
CA THR A 178 5.06 -2.32 -5.42
C THR A 178 5.65 -3.03 -6.65
N SER A 179 5.38 -2.52 -7.85
CA SER A 179 5.87 -3.04 -9.12
C SER A 179 7.15 -2.37 -9.62
N ALA A 180 7.52 -1.22 -9.06
CA ALA A 180 8.75 -0.50 -9.38
C ALA A 180 9.98 -1.19 -8.79
N THR A 181 11.14 -0.91 -9.39
CA THR A 181 12.43 -1.40 -8.88
C THR A 181 12.92 -0.52 -7.74
N PRO A 182 13.46 -1.09 -6.64
CA PRO A 182 14.08 -0.31 -5.58
C PRO A 182 15.15 0.65 -6.11
N PRO A 183 15.25 1.88 -5.56
CA PRO A 183 14.49 2.41 -4.44
C PRO A 183 13.13 3.05 -4.80
N LEU A 184 12.73 3.02 -6.08
CA LEU A 184 11.53 3.70 -6.61
C LEU A 184 10.20 3.04 -6.21
N ASP A 185 10.26 1.85 -5.60
CA ASP A 185 9.11 1.18 -5.00
C ASP A 185 8.55 1.93 -3.79
N PHE A 186 9.34 2.80 -3.17
CA PHE A 186 8.90 3.70 -2.10
C PHE A 186 9.64 5.05 -2.20
N LEU A 187 8.93 6.05 -2.71
CA LEU A 187 9.39 7.42 -2.92
C LEU A 187 9.33 8.24 -1.64
N GLU A 188 10.38 9.03 -1.42
CA GLU A 188 10.43 10.03 -0.35
C GLU A 188 9.69 11.32 -0.77
N PRO A 189 9.32 12.19 0.19
CA PRO A 189 8.64 13.45 -0.10
C PRO A 189 9.30 14.38 -1.13
N ASP A 190 10.63 14.35 -1.20
CA ASP A 190 11.46 15.11 -2.13
C ASP A 190 11.51 14.49 -3.54
N GLN A 191 11.06 13.24 -3.68
CA GLN A 191 11.01 12.50 -4.94
C GLN A 191 9.59 12.60 -5.53
N THR A 192 9.30 13.72 -6.19
CA THR A 192 7.93 14.03 -6.65
C THR A 192 7.59 13.39 -7.99
N ILE A 193 6.75 12.35 -7.96
CA ILE A 193 5.90 11.97 -9.11
C ILE A 193 4.47 12.37 -8.75
N SER A 194 3.94 13.36 -9.47
CA SER A 194 2.61 13.92 -9.23
C SER A 194 1.65 13.60 -10.38
N HIS A 195 0.40 13.29 -10.05
CA HIS A 195 -0.66 13.00 -11.01
C HIS A 195 -1.88 13.87 -10.74
N LEU A 196 -2.45 14.45 -11.79
CA LEU A 196 -3.69 15.21 -11.67
C LEU A 196 -4.88 14.26 -11.43
N PRO A 197 -5.91 14.70 -10.71
CA PRO A 197 -7.21 14.03 -10.72
C PRO A 197 -7.70 13.75 -12.14
N GLY A 198 -8.32 12.60 -12.35
CA GLY A 198 -8.76 12.13 -13.67
C GLY A 198 -7.67 11.43 -14.50
N ALA A 199 -6.40 11.45 -14.07
CA ALA A 199 -5.36 10.65 -14.71
C ALA A 199 -5.65 9.15 -14.55
N ALA A 200 -5.39 8.37 -15.61
CA ALA A 200 -5.43 6.91 -15.57
C ALA A 200 -4.05 6.38 -15.12
N ILE A 201 -4.05 5.58 -14.06
CA ILE A 201 -2.85 4.96 -13.48
C ILE A 201 -2.96 3.45 -13.65
N GLN A 202 -1.96 2.86 -14.31
CA GLN A 202 -1.89 1.43 -14.47
C GLN A 202 -1.28 0.77 -13.23
N VAL A 203 -2.08 0.01 -12.50
CA VAL A 203 -1.64 -0.83 -11.39
C VAL A 203 -1.41 -2.24 -11.91
N LYS A 204 -0.18 -2.74 -11.84
CA LYS A 204 0.14 -4.08 -12.35
C LYS A 204 -0.57 -5.19 -11.56
N ALA A 205 -0.79 -6.33 -12.20
CA ALA A 205 -1.30 -7.54 -11.56
C ALA A 205 -0.57 -7.84 -10.23
N MET A 206 -1.33 -8.20 -9.19
CA MET A 206 -0.86 -8.42 -7.80
C MET A 206 -0.12 -7.22 -7.18
N GLY A 207 -0.32 -6.02 -7.73
CA GLY A 207 0.35 -4.78 -7.36
C GLY A 207 -0.50 -3.89 -6.45
N VAL A 208 0.18 -2.97 -5.77
CA VAL A 208 -0.45 -1.92 -4.96
C VAL A 208 0.26 -0.61 -5.26
N MET A 209 -0.53 0.45 -5.43
CA MET A 209 -0.03 1.82 -5.51
C MET A 209 -0.67 2.68 -4.42
N VAL A 210 0.12 3.59 -3.85
CA VAL A 210 -0.32 4.49 -2.78
C VAL A 210 0.05 5.91 -3.15
N PHE A 211 -0.92 6.80 -3.00
CA PHE A 211 -0.78 8.23 -3.22
C PHE A 211 -1.18 8.99 -1.96
N ARG A 212 -0.60 10.18 -1.81
CA ARG A 212 -1.03 11.15 -0.81
C ARG A 212 -1.39 12.47 -1.47
N SER A 213 -2.25 13.22 -0.81
CA SER A 213 -2.35 14.65 -1.01
C SER A 213 -1.28 15.36 -0.17
N VAL A 214 -0.91 16.58 -0.55
CA VAL A 214 0.01 17.42 0.23
C VAL A 214 -0.70 18.72 0.48
N SER A 215 -1.00 19.04 1.74
CA SER A 215 -1.55 20.34 2.09
C SER A 215 -0.53 21.44 1.83
N ALA A 216 -0.98 22.57 1.27
CA ALA A 216 -0.15 23.71 0.88
C ALA A 216 0.72 24.28 2.02
N THR A 217 0.39 23.99 3.28
CA THR A 217 1.16 24.37 4.48
C THR A 217 2.39 23.51 4.75
N GLN A 218 2.61 22.41 4.01
CA GLN A 218 3.76 21.50 4.17
C GLN A 218 4.61 21.36 2.89
N GLN A 219 4.59 22.34 1.99
CA GLN A 219 5.61 22.39 0.93
C GLN A 219 6.98 22.67 1.56
N PRO A 220 7.98 21.80 1.37
CA PRO A 220 9.35 22.16 1.73
C PRO A 220 9.78 23.31 0.81
N THR A 221 10.19 24.42 1.43
CA THR A 221 10.92 25.52 0.78
C THR A 221 12.23 25.05 0.18
#